data_AF-A0A0Q4L8B5-F1
#
_entry.id   AF-A0A0Q4L8B5-F1
#
_cell.length_a   1.000
_cell.length_b   1.000
_cell.length_c   1.000
_cell.angle_alpha   90.00
_cell.angle_beta   90.00
_cell.angle_gamma   90.00
#
_symmetry.space_group_name_H-M   'P 1'
#
loop_
_entity.id
_entity.type
_entity.pdbx_description
1 polymer ?
#
loop_
_entity_poly.entity_id
_entity_poly.type
_entity_poly.pdbx_seq_one_letter_code
_entity_poly.pdbx_strand_id
1 'polypeptide(L)'
;MAMTTYALSEPATIFVADPSGDATAEVVGHGTLEECVNTIANFSADRRRFVMIQLDDIDLKYGPREVQELLGFLREETPGLSNTKIAEVNRSDL
;
A
#
# COMPACT_ATOMS: atom_id res chain seq x y z
N MET A 1 18.76 13.21 3.91
CA MET A 1 17.61 13.80 3.19
C MET A 1 16.35 13.22 3.82
N ALA A 2 15.64 14.00 4.63
CA ALA A 2 14.45 13.58 5.37
C ALA A 2 13.18 13.89 4.55
N MET A 3 13.01 13.20 3.41
CA MET A 3 11.89 13.46 2.49
C MET A 3 10.81 12.37 2.50
N THR A 4 10.96 11.30 3.27
CA THR A 4 10.06 10.12 3.17
C THR A 4 9.24 9.81 4.41
N THR A 5 9.59 10.31 5.60
CA THR A 5 8.87 9.96 6.85
C THR A 5 7.59 10.77 7.09
N TYR A 6 7.55 12.04 6.70
CA TYR A 6 6.35 12.87 6.88
C TYR A 6 5.21 12.38 5.99
N ALA A 7 5.48 12.17 4.69
CA ALA A 7 4.49 11.72 3.72
C ALA A 7 3.88 10.34 4.05
N LEU A 8 4.63 9.45 4.72
CA LEU A 8 4.12 8.13 5.13
C LEU A 8 3.12 8.19 6.29
N SER A 9 3.21 9.22 7.13
CA SER A 9 2.31 9.43 8.28
C SER A 9 1.03 10.17 7.91
N GLU A 10 0.96 10.68 6.68
CA GLU A 10 -0.21 11.41 6.20
C GLU A 10 -1.41 10.48 6.04
N PRO A 11 -2.61 10.96 6.39
CA PRO A 11 -3.84 10.21 6.17
C PRO A 11 -4.05 10.02 4.67
N ALA A 12 -4.40 8.80 4.29
CA ALA A 12 -4.61 8.38 2.93
C ALA A 12 -5.76 7.38 2.83
N THR A 13 -6.42 7.41 1.68
CA THR A 13 -7.56 6.57 1.36
C THR A 13 -7.28 5.78 0.09
N ILE A 14 -7.60 4.49 0.11
CA ILE A 14 -7.43 3.57 -1.00
C ILE A 14 -8.74 3.46 -1.76
N PHE A 15 -8.71 3.79 -3.04
CA PHE A 15 -9.84 3.68 -3.94
C PHE A 15 -9.60 2.58 -4.97
N VAL A 16 -10.68 1.96 -5.44
CA VAL A 16 -10.60 1.15 -6.67
C VAL A 16 -10.45 2.08 -7.86
N ALA A 17 -9.50 1.77 -8.73
CA ALA A 17 -9.35 2.44 -10.01
C ALA A 17 -10.13 1.68 -11.09
N ASP A 18 -10.85 2.42 -11.93
CA ASP A 18 -11.44 1.87 -13.15
C ASP A 18 -10.31 1.40 -14.12
N PRO A 19 -10.57 0.49 -15.08
CA PRO A 19 -9.63 0.20 -16.18
C PRO A 19 -9.07 1.43 -16.91
N SER A 20 -9.74 2.58 -16.83
CA SER A 20 -9.27 3.87 -17.35
C SER A 20 -8.20 4.53 -16.48
N GLY A 21 -7.98 4.05 -15.25
CA GLY A 21 -7.02 4.58 -14.28
C GLY A 21 -7.57 5.66 -13.34
N ASP A 22 -8.88 5.89 -13.35
CA ASP A 22 -9.55 6.94 -12.56
C ASP A 22 -10.13 6.41 -11.25
N ALA A 23 -10.21 7.27 -10.23
CA ALA A 23 -10.79 6.91 -8.93
C ALA A 23 -12.26 6.62 -9.06
N THR A 24 -12.66 5.41 -8.69
CA THR A 24 -14.06 5.12 -8.40
C THR A 24 -14.41 5.63 -7.01
N ALA A 25 -15.70 5.76 -6.73
CA ALA A 25 -16.19 6.08 -5.39
C ALA A 25 -16.05 4.89 -4.40
N GLU A 26 -15.54 3.74 -4.84
CA GLU A 26 -15.37 2.57 -3.98
C GLU A 26 -14.07 2.67 -3.17
N VAL A 27 -14.23 2.85 -1.86
CA VAL A 27 -13.14 2.85 -0.88
C VAL A 27 -12.89 1.42 -0.40
N VAL A 28 -11.65 0.96 -0.54
CA VAL A 28 -11.22 -0.40 -0.12
C VAL A 28 -10.32 -0.39 1.12
N GLY A 29 -9.90 0.78 1.57
CA GLY A 29 -9.11 0.96 2.78
C GLY A 29 -8.88 2.43 3.10
N HIS A 30 -8.56 2.72 4.36
CA HIS A 30 -8.24 4.05 4.86
C HIS A 30 -7.23 3.90 6.00
N GLY A 31 -6.29 4.83 6.12
CA GLY A 31 -5.25 4.80 7.14
C GLY A 31 -4.17 5.82 6.85
N THR A 32 -2.94 5.55 7.27
CA THR A 32 -1.78 6.31 6.80
C THR A 32 -1.30 5.77 5.46
N LEU A 33 -0.53 6.54 4.70
CA LEU A 33 0.06 6.06 3.45
C LEU A 33 0.83 4.73 3.65
N GLU A 34 1.56 4.58 4.76
CA GLU A 34 2.23 3.32 5.12
C GLU A 34 1.26 2.15 5.30
N GLU A 35 0.19 2.33 6.08
CA GLU A 35 -0.83 1.30 6.32
C GLU A 35 -1.57 0.93 5.02
N CYS A 36 -1.87 1.92 4.18
CA CYS A 36 -2.46 1.71 2.86
C CYS A 36 -1.57 0.84 1.97
N VAL A 37 -0.27 1.15 1.94
CA VAL A 37 0.68 0.39 1.14
C VAL A 37 0.84 -1.04 1.65
N ASN A 38 0.92 -1.22 2.97
CA ASN A 38 0.95 -2.54 3.59
C ASN A 38 -0.33 -3.35 3.28
N THR A 39 -1.49 -2.69 3.28
CA THR A 39 -2.77 -3.29 2.87
C THR A 39 -2.71 -3.76 1.41
N ILE A 40 -2.25 -2.90 0.49
CA ILE A 40 -2.15 -3.22 -0.93
C ILE A 40 -1.09 -4.31 -1.18
N ALA A 41 -0.01 -4.35 -0.39
CA ALA A 41 1.00 -5.40 -0.45
C ALA A 41 0.43 -6.79 -0.13
N ASN A 42 -0.70 -6.88 0.57
CA ASN A 42 -1.42 -8.12 0.85
C ASN A 42 -2.48 -8.46 -0.22
N PHE A 43 -2.82 -7.55 -1.13
CA PHE A 43 -3.79 -7.82 -2.19
C PHE A 43 -3.23 -8.74 -3.28
N SER A 44 -4.10 -9.42 -4.04
CA SER A 44 -3.71 -10.18 -5.23
C SER A 44 -3.15 -9.26 -6.33
N ALA A 45 -2.23 -9.78 -7.15
CA ALA A 45 -1.58 -9.00 -8.22
C ALA A 45 -2.59 -8.34 -9.19
N ASP A 46 -3.68 -9.02 -9.51
CA ASP A 46 -4.77 -8.45 -10.31
C ASP A 46 -5.43 -7.24 -9.63
N ARG A 47 -5.75 -7.36 -8.34
CA ARG A 47 -6.40 -6.27 -7.59
C ARG A 47 -5.47 -5.06 -7.45
N ARG A 48 -4.16 -5.27 -7.29
CA ARG A 48 -3.17 -4.17 -7.22
C ARG A 48 -3.09 -3.34 -8.50
N ARG A 49 -3.54 -3.87 -9.65
CA ARG A 49 -3.59 -3.13 -10.92
C ARG A 49 -4.77 -2.16 -10.99
N PHE A 50 -5.73 -2.29 -10.08
CA PHE A 50 -6.97 -1.50 -10.03
C PHE A 50 -7.12 -0.80 -8.68
N VAL A 51 -6.03 -0.35 -8.07
CA VAL A 51 -6.07 0.45 -6.84
C VAL A 51 -5.28 1.72 -6.99
N MET A 52 -5.71 2.74 -6.28
CA MET A 52 -5.04 4.01 -6.18
C MET A 52 -5.13 4.53 -4.75
N ILE A 53 -4.15 5.34 -4.37
CA ILE A 53 -4.10 5.96 -3.05
C ILE A 53 -4.24 7.45 -3.24
N GLN A 54 -5.13 8.09 -2.50
CA GLN A 54 -5.23 9.53 -2.43
C GLN A 54 -4.92 9.97 -1.01
N LEU A 55 -4.07 10.99 -0.86
CA LEU A 55 -3.84 11.60 0.44
C LEU A 55 -5.02 12.52 0.76
N ASP A 56 -5.48 12.45 2.00
CA ASP A 56 -6.63 13.24 2.47
C ASP A 56 -6.24 14.68 2.81
N ASP A 57 -4.99 14.89 3.27
CA ASP A 57 -4.50 16.21 3.69
C ASP A 57 -4.01 17.07 2.51
N ILE A 58 -3.52 16.41 1.45
CA ILE A 58 -2.98 17.07 0.25
C ILE A 58 -3.64 16.49 -1.01
N ASP A 59 -3.88 17.33 -2.03
CA ASP A 59 -4.45 16.89 -3.32
C ASP A 59 -3.42 16.11 -4.17
N LEU A 60 -2.89 15.03 -3.58
CA LEU A 60 -1.90 14.16 -4.18
C LEU A 60 -2.50 12.75 -4.30
N LYS A 61 -2.39 12.20 -5.50
CA LYS A 61 -2.97 10.91 -5.87
C LYS A 61 -1.90 10.05 -6.50
N TYR A 62 -1.78 8.83 -6.01
CA TYR A 62 -0.92 7.79 -6.56
C TYR A 62 -1.76 6.83 -7.38
N GLY A 63 -1.54 6.84 -8.70
CA GLY A 63 -2.17 5.89 -9.60
C GLY A 63 -1.61 4.46 -9.43
N PRO A 64 -2.21 3.45 -10.10
CA PRO A 64 -1.79 2.05 -9.96
C PRO A 64 -0.31 1.81 -10.25
N ARG A 65 0.26 2.57 -11.19
CA ARG A 65 1.69 2.53 -11.52
C ARG A 65 2.55 3.08 -10.38
N GLU A 66 2.20 4.26 -9.87
CA GLU A 66 2.96 4.90 -8.79
C GLU A 66 2.87 4.10 -7.49
N VAL A 67 1.71 3.51 -7.20
CA VAL A 67 1.55 2.59 -6.06
C VAL A 67 2.52 1.40 -6.17
N GLN A 68 2.75 0.86 -7.38
CA GLN A 68 3.74 -0.21 -7.55
C GLN A 68 5.18 0.26 -7.36
N GLU A 69 5.52 1.45 -7.84
CA GLU A 69 6.86 2.03 -7.61
C GLU A 69 7.08 2.30 -6.12
N LEU A 70 6.06 2.82 -5.43
CA LEU A 70 6.10 3.09 -3.99
C LEU A 70 6.24 1.80 -3.17
N LEU A 71 5.54 0.72 -3.56
CA LEU A 71 5.71 -0.62 -2.99
C LEU A 71 7.14 -1.16 -3.21
N GLY A 72 7.73 -0.90 -4.37
CA GLY A 72 9.10 -1.26 -4.70
C GLY A 72 10.09 -0.53 -3.79
N PHE A 73 9.97 0.80 -3.72
CA PHE A 73 10.81 1.66 -2.90
C PHE A 73 10.77 1.26 -1.41
N LEU A 74 9.57 1.02 -0.87
CA LEU A 74 9.42 0.63 0.53
C LEU A 74 9.99 -0.77 0.81
N ARG A 75 9.90 -1.71 -0.13
CA ARG A 75 10.58 -3.01 -0.01
C ARG A 75 12.10 -2.90 -0.04
N GLU A 76 12.65 -1.97 -0.82
CA GLU A 76 14.11 -1.74 -0.91
C GLU A 76 14.65 -1.01 0.33
N GLU A 77 13.90 -0.05 0.87
CA GLU A 77 14.30 0.71 2.06
C GLU A 77 14.00 -0.02 3.39
N THR A 78 13.07 -0.98 3.37
CA THR A 78 12.67 -1.73 4.57
C THR A 78 13.03 -3.21 4.42
N PRO A 79 14.15 -3.71 5.02
CA PRO A 79 14.45 -5.14 5.07
C PRO A 79 13.41 -5.97 5.88
N GLY A 80 12.30 -5.36 6.33
CA GLY A 80 11.24 -5.97 7.14
C GLY A 80 9.94 -6.36 6.41
N LEU A 81 9.69 -5.94 5.17
CA LEU A 81 8.48 -6.34 4.42
C LEU A 81 8.51 -7.81 3.93
N SER A 82 9.63 -8.51 4.14
CA SER A 82 9.79 -9.94 3.86
C SER A 82 9.24 -10.86 4.96
N ASN A 83 8.68 -10.33 6.06
CA ASN A 83 8.31 -11.15 7.22
C ASN A 83 6.84 -11.57 7.35
N THR A 84 6.00 -11.42 6.32
CA THR A 84 4.69 -12.10 6.28
C THR A 84 4.79 -13.50 5.67
N LYS A 85 5.82 -14.25 6.07
CA LYS A 85 5.84 -15.72 6.05
C LYS A 85 6.26 -16.25 7.43
N ILE A 86 5.66 -15.70 8.49
CA ILE A 86 5.65 -16.31 9.82
C ILE A 86 4.18 -16.60 10.16
N ALA A 87 3.63 -17.58 9.47
CA ALA A 87 2.42 -18.28 9.89
C ALA A 87 2.48 -19.72 9.40
N GLU A 88 3.47 -20.48 9.88
CA GLU A 88 3.27 -21.91 10.08
C GLU A 88 3.92 -22.35 11.41
N VAL A 89 3.14 -22.17 12.47
CA VAL A 89 2.95 -23.10 13.57
C VAL A 89 4.20 -23.73 14.19
N ASN A 90 4.66 -23.12 15.29
CA ASN A 90 5.20 -23.89 16.40
C ASN A 90 4.03 -24.68 17.03
N ARG A 91 3.97 -25.98 16.78
CA ARG A 91 3.38 -26.92 17.74
C ARG A 91 4.04 -28.29 17.62
N SER A 92 4.88 -28.54 18.62
CA SER A 92 5.18 -29.84 19.20
C SER A 92 6.22 -30.70 18.48
N ASP A 93 7.49 -30.35 18.74
CA ASP A 93 8.47 -31.35 19.16
C ASP A 93 8.00 -31.95 20.50
N LEU A 94 7.52 -33.20 20.46
CA LEU A 94 7.69 -34.19 21.53
C LEU A 94 7.57 -35.60 20.96
#